data_AF-A0A525CDR8-F1
#
_entry.id   AF-A0A525CDR8-F1
#
_cell.length_a   1.000
_cell.length_b   1.000
_cell.length_c   1.000
_cell.angle_alpha   90.00
_cell.angle_beta   90.00
_cell.angle_gamma   90.00
#
_symmetry.space_group_name_H-M   'P 1'
#
loop_
_entity.id
_entity.type
_entity.pdbx_description
1 polymer ?
#
loop_
_entity_poly.entity_id
_entity_poly.type
_entity_poly.pdbx_seq_one_letter_code
_entity_poly.pdbx_strand_id
1 'polypeptide(L)' 'MPDLTVTLPGLNLKNPIIPASGTFGYGLEFTPYGDLRELGAIVVKGLSLKPRQGNPMQRIAETPCGMLNAIGIQNIGVEA' A
#
# COMPACT_ATOMS: atom_id res chain seq x y z
N MET A 1 -10.77 -22.49 14.07
CA MET A 1 -10.79 -21.09 13.58
C MET A 1 -11.56 -21.05 12.27
N PRO A 2 -12.22 -19.93 11.92
CA PRO A 2 -12.90 -19.81 10.63
C PRO A 2 -11.87 -19.84 9.49
N ASP A 3 -12.27 -20.41 8.35
CA ASP A 3 -11.55 -20.27 7.10
C ASP A 3 -11.72 -18.85 6.56
N LEU A 4 -10.62 -18.17 6.27
CA LEU A 4 -10.59 -16.81 5.75
C LEU A 4 -10.17 -16.75 4.28
N THR A 5 -9.94 -17.88 3.61
CA THR A 5 -9.48 -17.90 2.22
C THR A 5 -10.48 -17.22 1.27
N VAL A 6 -9.96 -16.48 0.29
CA VAL A 6 -10.77 -15.74 -0.70
C VAL A 6 -10.20 -15.97 -2.10
N THR A 7 -11.07 -16.26 -3.05
CA THR A 7 -10.73 -16.36 -4.48
C THR A 7 -11.30 -15.18 -5.24
N LEU A 8 -10.44 -14.45 -5.95
CA LEU A 8 -10.79 -13.38 -6.88
C LEU A 8 -10.24 -13.73 -8.28
N PRO A 9 -10.69 -13.08 -9.36
CA PRO A 9 -10.10 -13.29 -10.69
C PRO A 9 -8.58 -13.10 -10.68
N GLY A 10 -7.83 -14.19 -10.92
CA GLY A 10 -6.37 -14.19 -10.94
C GLY A 10 -5.67 -14.17 -9.57
N LEU A 11 -6.40 -14.23 -8.46
CA LEU A 11 -5.82 -14.18 -7.11
C LEU A 11 -6.44 -15.23 -6.18
N ASN A 12 -5.59 -16.05 -5.55
CA ASN A 12 -5.95 -16.93 -4.44
C ASN A 12 -5.32 -16.40 -3.17
N LEU A 13 -6.12 -15.86 -2.27
CA LEU A 13 -5.67 -15.19 -1.06
C LEU A 13 -5.92 -16.08 0.15
N LYS A 14 -4.92 -16.19 1.03
CA LYS A 14 -5.05 -16.97 2.28
C LYS A 14 -5.95 -16.30 3.33
N ASN A 15 -6.18 -14.99 3.19
CA ASN A 15 -7.11 -14.18 3.95
C ASN A 15 -7.43 -12.88 3.16
N PRO A 16 -8.50 -12.14 3.50
CA PRO A 16 -8.89 -10.94 2.76
C PRO A 16 -8.11 -9.67 3.14
N ILE A 17 -7.11 -9.77 4.02
CA ILE A 17 -6.42 -8.59 4.55
C ILE A 17 -5.33 -8.16 3.56
N ILE A 18 -5.53 -6.97 3.01
CA ILE A 18 -4.64 -6.37 2.00
C ILE A 18 -4.42 -4.91 2.39
N PRO A 19 -3.18 -4.46 2.63
CA PRO A 19 -2.90 -3.04 2.85
C PRO A 19 -3.25 -2.21 1.61
N ALA A 20 -3.88 -1.05 1.84
CA ALA A 20 -4.26 -0.15 0.75
C ALA A 20 -3.03 0.45 0.05
N SER A 21 -3.16 0.73 -1.26
CA SER A 21 -2.07 1.37 -2.02
C SER A 21 -1.66 2.69 -1.38
N GLY A 22 -0.35 2.87 -1.22
CA GLY A 22 0.23 4.12 -0.75
C GLY A 22 0.16 4.33 0.77
N THR A 23 -0.38 3.38 1.54
CA THR A 23 -0.27 3.35 3.01
C THR A 23 0.81 2.37 3.50
N PHE A 24 1.36 1.55 2.61
CA PHE A 24 2.26 0.44 2.95
C PHE A 24 3.57 0.41 2.13
N GLY A 25 3.94 1.53 1.50
CA GLY A 25 5.19 1.63 0.72
C GLY A 25 5.29 0.55 -0.37
N TYR A 26 6.42 -0.15 -0.39
CA TYR A 26 6.62 -1.38 -1.18
C TYR A 26 6.66 -2.63 -0.28
N GLY A 27 6.21 -2.51 0.97
CA GLY A 27 6.16 -3.56 1.98
C GLY A 27 7.43 -3.73 2.80
N LEU A 28 8.60 -3.45 2.22
CA LEU A 28 9.91 -3.64 2.88
C LEU A 28 10.05 -2.86 4.19
N GLU A 29 9.46 -1.66 4.23
CA GLU A 29 9.47 -0.78 5.40
C GLU A 29 8.76 -1.39 6.61
N PHE A 30 7.87 -2.36 6.37
CA PHE A 30 7.07 -3.03 7.39
C PHE A 30 7.65 -4.37 7.85
N THR A 31 8.70 -4.88 7.21
CA THR A 31 9.37 -6.14 7.61
C THR A 31 9.85 -6.19 9.07
N PRO A 32 10.24 -5.08 9.73
CA PRO A 32 10.60 -5.13 11.15
C PRO A 32 9.41 -5.33 12.10
N TYR A 33 8.17 -5.14 11.62
CA TYR A 33 6.97 -5.13 12.45
C TYR A 33 6.15 -6.42 12.36
N GLY A 34 6.54 -7.37 11.50
CA GLY A 34 5.86 -8.67 11.38
C GLY A 34 6.23 -9.43 10.11
N ASP A 35 5.75 -10.67 10.02
CA ASP A 35 5.91 -11.48 8.82
C ASP A 35 4.90 -11.07 7.75
N LEU A 36 5.39 -10.42 6.69
CA LEU A 36 4.54 -9.98 5.57
C LEU A 36 3.83 -11.14 4.87
N ARG A 37 4.35 -12.38 4.99
CA ARG A 37 3.69 -13.58 4.47
C ARG A 37 2.42 -13.91 5.24
N GLU A 38 2.08 -13.18 6.30
CA GLU A 38 0.80 -13.28 7.00
C GLU A 38 -0.35 -12.54 6.29
N LEU A 39 -0.06 -11.55 5.44
CA LEU A 39 -1.06 -10.79 4.67
C LEU A 39 -1.59 -11.59 3.47
N GLY A 40 -2.85 -11.35 3.08
CA GLY A 40 -3.44 -11.97 1.90
C GLY A 40 -2.73 -11.57 0.61
N ALA A 41 -2.41 -10.28 0.49
CA ALA A 41 -1.61 -9.69 -0.59
C ALA A 41 -1.06 -8.32 -0.14
N ILE A 42 -0.24 -7.69 -1.00
CA ILE A 42 0.23 -6.32 -0.83
C ILE A 42 -0.12 -5.53 -2.10
N VAL A 43 -0.78 -4.37 -1.93
CA VAL A 43 -0.92 -3.38 -3.00
C VAL A 43 0.13 -2.30 -2.79
N VAL A 44 1.17 -2.32 -3.62
CA VAL A 44 2.28 -1.35 -3.53
C VAL A 44 1.82 0.07 -3.85
N LYS A 45 2.69 1.05 -3.57
CA LYS A 45 2.51 2.43 -4.02
C LYS A 45 2.23 2.49 -5.52
N GLY A 46 1.22 3.27 -5.92
CA GLY A 46 0.94 3.51 -7.33
C GLY A 46 2.17 4.01 -8.08
N LEU A 47 2.51 3.32 -9.17
CA LEU A 47 3.65 3.61 -10.04
C LEU A 47 3.21 4.47 -11.23
N SER A 48 4.06 5.44 -11.61
CA SER A 48 3.92 6.15 -12.88
C SER A 48 4.96 5.68 -13.88
N LEU A 49 4.78 6.02 -15.16
CA LEU A 49 5.74 5.66 -16.21
C LEU A 49 7.17 6.14 -15.89
N LYS A 50 7.29 7.37 -15.38
CA LYS A 50 8.56 7.97 -14.95
C LYS A 50 8.52 8.26 -13.44
N PRO A 51 9.67 8.38 -12.77
CA PRO A 51 9.73 8.80 -11.37
C PRO A 51 8.97 10.12 -11.13
N ARG A 52 8.32 10.24 -9.98
CA ARG A 52 7.60 11.45 -9.55
C ARG A 52 8.03 11.84 -8.14
N GLN A 53 8.32 13.12 -7.95
CA GLN A 53 8.69 13.67 -6.64
C GLN A 53 7.48 13.87 -5.71
N GLY A 54 6.26 13.97 -6.26
CA GLY A 54 5.04 14.30 -5.52
C GLY A 54 4.80 15.81 -5.42
N ASN A 55 3.78 16.20 -4.65
CA ASN A 55 3.39 17.61 -4.47
C ASN A 55 4.35 18.38 -3.54
N PRO A 56 4.33 19.71 -3.44
CA PRO A 56 5.06 20.41 -2.39
C PRO A 56 4.60 20.02 -0.97
N MET A 57 5.42 20.27 0.05
CA MET A 57 5.00 20.19 1.46
C MET A 57 4.12 21.40 1.80
N GLN A 58 3.15 21.30 2.71
CA GLN A 58 2.75 20.16 3.56
C GLN A 58 1.76 19.22 2.84
N ARG A 59 1.97 17.90 2.96
CA ARG A 59 1.21 16.88 2.21
C ARG A 59 0.18 16.09 3.03
N ILE A 60 0.15 16.29 4.35
CA ILE A 60 -0.72 15.55 5.27
C ILE A 60 -1.32 16.54 6.27
N ALA A 61 -2.59 16.38 6.57
CA ALA A 61 -3.29 17.09 7.63
C ALA A 61 -4.24 16.14 8.38
N GLU A 62 -4.27 16.21 9.71
CA GLU A 62 -5.20 15.42 10.54
C GLU A 62 -6.63 15.96 10.44
N THR A 63 -7.61 15.07 10.57
CA THR A 63 -9.03 15.40 10.70
C THR A 63 -9.66 14.56 11.81
N PRO A 64 -10.82 14.93 12.37
CA PRO A 64 -11.56 14.04 13.25
C PRO A 64 -11.75 12.67 12.60
N CYS A 65 -11.31 11.61 13.29
CA CYS A 65 -11.39 10.23 12.83
C CYS A 65 -10.66 9.93 11.50
N GLY A 66 -9.63 10.69 11.12
CA GLY A 66 -8.89 10.42 9.89
C GLY A 66 -7.79 11.41 9.55
N MET A 67 -7.42 11.44 8.27
CA MET A 67 -6.44 12.37 7.74
C MET A 67 -6.68 12.67 6.26
N LEU A 68 -6.32 13.88 5.85
CA LEU A 68 -6.18 14.26 4.44
C LEU A 68 -4.75 14.00 3.97
N ASN A 69 -4.62 13.58 2.71
CA ASN A 69 -3.32 13.46 2.06
C ASN A 69 -3.34 14.06 0.65
N ALA A 70 -2.22 14.69 0.29
CA ALA A 70 -1.95 15.24 -1.02
C ALA A 70 -0.53 14.86 -1.45
N ILE A 71 -0.18 13.56 -1.40
CA ILE A 71 1.19 13.10 -1.68
C ILE A 71 1.62 13.40 -3.13
N GLY A 72 0.68 13.41 -4.08
CA GLY A 72 0.96 13.66 -5.50
C GLY A 72 1.59 12.48 -6.25
N ILE A 73 1.31 11.25 -5.78
CA ILE A 73 1.83 10.00 -6.36
C ILE A 73 3.37 10.02 -6.45
N GLN A 74 4.05 10.39 -5.37
CA GLN A 74 5.50 10.20 -5.29
C GLN A 74 5.84 8.71 -5.44
N ASN A 75 6.68 8.37 -6.41
CA ASN A 75 7.09 7.00 -6.70
C ASN A 75 8.36 6.98 -7.58
N ILE A 76 8.98 5.81 -7.71
CA ILE A 76 10.28 5.60 -8.37
C ILE A 76 10.17 5.36 -9.89
N GLY A 77 8.96 5.32 -10.44
CA GLY A 77 8.72 4.91 -11.83
C GLY A 77 8.49 3.40 -11.96
N VAL A 78 7.95 2.96 -13.10
CA VAL A 78 7.61 1.55 -13.33
C VAL A 78 8.82 0.66 -13.63
N GLU A 79 9.92 1.24 -14.13
CA GLU A 79 11.14 0.53 -14.55
C GLU A 79 12.19 0.37 -13.45
N ALA A 80 11.90 0.86 -12.24
CA ALA A 80 12.86 0.92 -11.14
C ALA A 80 12.86 -0.34 -10.27
#